data_AF-R6NN32-F1
#
_entry.id   AF-R6NN32-F1
#
_cell.length_a   1.000
_cell.length_b   1.000
_cell.length_c   1.000
_cell.angle_alpha   90.00
_cell.angle_beta   90.00
_cell.angle_gamma   90.00
#
_symmetry.space_group_name_H-M   'P 1'
#
loop_
_entity.id
_entity.type
_entity.pdbx_description
1 polymer ?
#
loop_
_entity_poly.entity_id
_entity_poly.type
_entity_poly.pdbx_seq_one_letter_code
_entity_poly.pdbx_strand_id
1 'polypeptide(L)'
;MSKMFKRSIAAFMSALMLLQLFGFSAFADSEKNYIITDPYEAVDWDEWGAYKFQPHCHTNASDGFLTVAEFVKEHYDLDYDIVALTDHGTINRGWNKVPQTIPLVRFVKRDRTHMAPIIPLTDAEYQAYISGTAASEKRTHKNGMLDVPKGIELNMATPIADCHLTGYFAEYGQGLAGVYGDYETPSAGVKKNGGISMLSHVGEYVYTDKDSADHVGQKVDDYYVNKFARIFLDNQGSSVGMGINSATDAHTRCDRILYDQILRKTIPNGVVPWAFCFSDSHNLRSINDAYTMMLMKDFDLDNFRSSMENGLCFAVSHYSNGYELDGEPEMPGFDEDKVYDEELYLLDNTPMVTRVTVDQEKDTISVEGTNFDRIVWVSDCNVIKRTENITNGKAVLDLHASDLMNEPNLYVRFYITGENGICYSQPFVLNVEGEGLEPVEVPETHDISTRLRTFSTIMDWLFFKFNPLIWVFKYFALGYSVFDRFFDAY
;
A
#
# COMPACT_ATOMS: atom_id res chain seq x y z
N MET A 1 -6.10 -76.54 -26.50
CA MET A 1 -6.88 -76.00 -25.36
C MET A 1 -8.18 -76.77 -25.20
N SER A 2 -8.48 -77.24 -23.99
CA SER A 2 -9.74 -77.97 -23.71
C SER A 2 -10.97 -77.05 -23.83
N LYS A 3 -12.14 -77.64 -24.10
CA LYS A 3 -13.41 -76.90 -24.22
C LYS A 3 -13.78 -76.14 -22.93
N MET A 4 -13.34 -76.65 -21.77
CA MET A 4 -13.46 -75.95 -20.49
C MET A 4 -12.57 -74.72 -20.40
N PHE A 5 -11.31 -74.81 -20.86
CA PHE A 5 -10.37 -73.68 -20.82
C PHE A 5 -10.86 -72.48 -21.65
N LYS A 6 -11.47 -72.74 -22.81
CA LYS A 6 -12.07 -71.67 -23.64
C LYS A 6 -13.28 -71.00 -22.97
N ARG A 7 -14.09 -71.76 -22.22
CA ARG A 7 -15.25 -71.22 -21.47
C ARG A 7 -14.79 -70.37 -20.28
N SER A 8 -13.75 -70.80 -19.57
CA SER A 8 -13.17 -70.05 -18.47
C SER A 8 -12.56 -68.72 -18.93
N ILE A 9 -11.85 -68.72 -20.07
CA ILE A 9 -11.31 -67.48 -20.66
C ILE A 9 -12.43 -66.55 -21.13
N ALA A 10 -13.48 -67.08 -21.78
CA ALA A 10 -14.60 -66.26 -22.23
C ALA A 10 -15.37 -65.63 -21.05
N ALA A 11 -15.56 -66.37 -19.95
CA ALA A 11 -16.18 -65.85 -18.74
C ALA A 11 -15.30 -64.78 -18.06
N PHE A 12 -13.99 -64.98 -18.01
CA PHE A 12 -13.05 -64.01 -17.45
C PHE A 12 -12.98 -62.71 -18.30
N MET A 13 -12.94 -62.84 -19.63
CA MET A 13 -12.99 -61.69 -20.55
C MET A 13 -14.32 -60.93 -20.45
N SER A 14 -15.44 -61.64 -20.29
CA SER A 14 -16.76 -61.01 -20.12
C SER A 14 -16.87 -60.28 -18.77
N ALA A 15 -16.27 -60.83 -17.71
CA ALA A 15 -16.20 -60.17 -16.41
C ALA A 15 -15.30 -58.93 -16.44
N LEU A 16 -14.18 -58.97 -17.18
CA LEU A 16 -13.32 -57.81 -17.42
C LEU A 16 -14.02 -56.71 -18.23
N MET A 17 -14.82 -57.06 -19.23
CA MET A 17 -15.63 -56.10 -19.98
C MET A 17 -16.79 -55.52 -19.15
N LEU A 18 -17.37 -56.31 -18.22
CA LEU A 18 -18.37 -55.81 -17.26
C LEU A 18 -17.77 -54.90 -16.18
N LEU A 19 -16.50 -55.12 -15.80
CA LEU A 19 -15.76 -54.21 -14.91
C LEU A 19 -15.41 -52.87 -15.58
N GLN A 20 -15.37 -52.81 -16.92
CA GLN A 20 -15.24 -51.55 -17.67
C GLN A 20 -16.59 -50.81 -17.85
N LEU A 21 -17.72 -51.48 -17.59
CA LEU A 21 -19.06 -50.88 -17.64
C LEU A 21 -19.47 -50.22 -16.31
N PHE A 22 -18.77 -50.52 -15.21
CA PHE A 22 -18.70 -49.63 -14.05
C PHE A 22 -17.66 -48.57 -14.37
N GLY A 23 -18.03 -47.71 -15.32
CA GLY A 23 -17.21 -46.60 -15.76
C GLY A 23 -16.69 -45.84 -14.56
N PHE A 24 -15.43 -45.45 -14.63
CA PHE A 24 -15.04 -44.16 -14.09
C PHE A 24 -16.13 -43.18 -14.52
N SER A 25 -16.99 -42.79 -13.58
CA SER A 25 -17.63 -41.51 -13.66
C SER A 25 -16.46 -40.54 -13.74
N ALA A 26 -16.10 -40.15 -14.96
CA ALA A 26 -15.54 -38.84 -15.17
C ALA A 26 -16.54 -37.92 -14.48
N PHE A 27 -16.18 -37.47 -13.28
CA PHE A 27 -16.72 -36.20 -12.82
C PHE A 27 -16.37 -35.28 -13.99
N ALA A 28 -17.39 -34.86 -14.75
CA ALA A 28 -17.25 -33.64 -15.49
C ALA A 28 -16.76 -32.66 -14.43
N ASP A 29 -15.53 -32.18 -14.59
CA ASP A 29 -15.03 -31.07 -13.80
C ASP A 29 -16.06 -29.98 -14.03
N SER A 30 -16.96 -29.78 -13.08
CA SER A 30 -17.97 -28.74 -13.19
C SER A 30 -17.16 -27.46 -13.28
N GLU A 31 -17.38 -26.70 -14.36
CA GLU A 31 -16.77 -25.38 -14.53
C GLU A 31 -16.87 -24.64 -13.19
N LYS A 32 -15.72 -24.22 -12.66
CA LYS A 32 -15.65 -23.60 -11.34
C LYS A 32 -16.59 -22.40 -11.35
N ASN A 33 -17.44 -22.25 -10.36
CA ASN A 33 -18.21 -21.02 -10.22
C ASN A 33 -17.50 -20.15 -9.19
N TYR A 34 -17.09 -18.94 -9.56
CA TYR A 34 -16.38 -18.06 -8.63
C TYR A 34 -17.35 -17.18 -7.85
N ILE A 35 -17.03 -16.97 -6.58
CA ILE A 35 -17.57 -15.89 -5.76
C ILE A 35 -16.50 -14.81 -5.73
N ILE A 36 -16.76 -13.70 -6.43
CA ILE A 36 -15.82 -12.59 -6.56
C ILE A 36 -16.18 -11.54 -5.50
N THR A 37 -15.35 -11.36 -4.47
CA THR A 37 -15.54 -10.24 -3.54
C THR A 37 -14.95 -8.98 -4.17
N ASP A 38 -15.83 -8.07 -4.58
CA ASP A 38 -15.46 -6.81 -5.23
C ASP A 38 -15.05 -5.77 -4.16
N PRO A 39 -13.79 -5.29 -4.14
CA PRO A 39 -13.38 -4.23 -3.22
C PRO A 39 -14.12 -2.91 -3.49
N TYR A 40 -14.76 -2.75 -4.65
CA TYR A 40 -15.50 -1.56 -5.03
C TYR A 40 -17.03 -1.75 -5.02
N GLU A 41 -17.56 -2.82 -4.42
CA GLU A 41 -19.01 -3.14 -4.42
C GLU A 41 -19.86 -1.96 -3.91
N ALA A 42 -19.36 -1.22 -2.92
CA ALA A 42 -20.06 -0.09 -2.32
C ALA A 42 -20.00 1.20 -3.14
N VAL A 43 -19.13 1.28 -4.15
CA VAL A 43 -18.88 2.51 -4.91
C VAL A 43 -20.02 2.75 -5.89
N ASP A 44 -20.72 3.86 -5.71
CA ASP A 44 -21.61 4.38 -6.74
C ASP A 44 -20.78 5.19 -7.75
N TRP A 45 -20.43 4.56 -8.87
CA TRP A 45 -19.60 5.14 -9.93
C TRP A 45 -20.20 6.37 -10.62
N ASP A 46 -21.49 6.63 -10.43
CA ASP A 46 -22.19 7.77 -11.02
C ASP A 46 -22.35 8.94 -10.02
N GLU A 47 -22.27 8.67 -8.71
CA GLU A 47 -22.45 9.68 -7.65
C GLU A 47 -21.18 10.00 -6.85
N TRP A 48 -20.31 9.03 -6.58
CA TRP A 48 -19.13 9.21 -5.72
C TRP A 48 -18.01 9.97 -6.45
N GLY A 49 -17.23 10.74 -5.69
CA GLY A 49 -16.07 11.45 -6.19
C GLY A 49 -14.79 10.62 -6.12
N ALA A 50 -13.87 10.87 -7.06
CA ALA A 50 -12.50 10.41 -7.01
C ALA A 50 -11.59 11.57 -6.60
N TYR A 51 -10.84 11.40 -5.52
CA TYR A 51 -10.07 12.47 -4.87
C TYR A 51 -8.59 12.11 -4.76
N LYS A 52 -7.72 13.00 -5.24
CA LYS A 52 -6.28 12.79 -5.26
C LYS A 52 -5.69 12.98 -3.87
N PHE A 53 -5.13 11.91 -3.31
CA PHE A 53 -4.59 11.86 -1.97
C PHE A 53 -3.08 11.66 -1.98
N GLN A 54 -2.38 12.49 -1.19
CA GLN A 54 -0.99 12.26 -0.87
C GLN A 54 -0.81 11.65 0.53
N PRO A 55 -0.42 10.37 0.66
CA PRO A 55 -0.31 9.70 1.95
C PRO A 55 0.94 10.04 2.76
N HIS A 56 2.06 10.36 2.12
CA HIS A 56 3.35 10.39 2.81
C HIS A 56 4.26 11.45 2.21
N CYS A 57 4.53 12.51 2.99
CA CYS A 57 5.43 13.61 2.63
C CYS A 57 6.03 14.33 3.84
N HIS A 58 7.08 15.09 3.57
CA HIS A 58 7.90 15.80 4.56
C HIS A 58 8.02 17.29 4.31
N THR A 59 8.14 18.04 5.40
CA THR A 59 8.47 19.46 5.42
C THR A 59 9.77 19.69 6.20
N ASN A 60 10.19 20.96 6.27
CA ASN A 60 11.32 21.38 7.09
C ASN A 60 11.09 21.26 8.61
N ALA A 61 9.93 20.75 9.04
CA ALA A 61 9.66 20.37 10.42
C ALA A 61 10.34 19.05 10.84
N SER A 62 10.63 18.13 9.90
CA SER A 62 11.57 17.03 10.07
C SER A 62 12.82 17.21 9.21
N ASP A 63 12.73 16.86 7.93
CA ASP A 63 13.87 16.72 7.02
C ASP A 63 13.53 16.93 5.54
N GLY A 64 12.36 17.48 5.23
CA GLY A 64 12.05 18.06 3.93
C GLY A 64 12.68 19.43 3.73
N PHE A 65 12.70 19.89 2.49
CA PHE A 65 13.16 21.23 2.09
C PHE A 65 12.05 22.28 2.18
N LEU A 66 10.82 21.88 1.88
CA LEU A 66 9.68 22.80 1.80
C LEU A 66 9.23 23.24 3.19
N THR A 67 8.84 24.51 3.32
CA THR A 67 8.04 24.99 4.46
C THR A 67 6.64 24.38 4.41
N VAL A 68 5.91 24.41 5.53
CA VAL A 68 4.48 24.02 5.55
C VAL A 68 3.67 24.81 4.52
N ALA A 69 3.91 26.12 4.38
CA ALA A 69 3.17 26.95 3.44
C ALA A 69 3.42 26.57 1.97
N GLU A 70 4.69 26.34 1.60
CA GLU A 70 5.05 25.85 0.26
C GLU A 70 4.45 24.47 0.01
N PHE A 71 4.60 23.56 0.98
CA PHE A 71 4.02 22.21 0.91
C PHE A 71 2.52 22.22 0.60
N VAL A 72 1.72 23.00 1.36
CA VAL A 72 0.27 23.10 1.13
C VAL A 72 -0.01 23.72 -0.24
N LYS A 73 0.67 24.81 -0.58
CA LYS A 73 0.45 25.51 -1.85
C LYS A 73 0.73 24.61 -3.05
N GLU A 74 1.87 23.92 -3.06
CA GLU A 74 2.30 23.12 -4.21
C GLU A 74 1.40 21.90 -4.42
N HIS A 75 0.95 21.23 -3.36
CA HIS A 75 -0.06 20.17 -3.50
C HIS A 75 -1.39 20.72 -4.02
N TYR A 76 -1.85 21.87 -3.52
CA TYR A 76 -3.09 22.50 -3.98
C TYR A 76 -3.04 22.86 -5.47
N ASP A 77 -1.87 23.33 -5.93
CA ASP A 77 -1.59 23.66 -7.33
C ASP A 77 -1.40 22.43 -8.23
N LEU A 78 -1.17 21.25 -7.66
CA LEU A 78 -1.04 19.95 -8.34
C LEU A 78 -2.31 19.11 -8.26
N ASP A 79 -3.44 19.77 -8.03
CA ASP A 79 -4.78 19.18 -7.95
C ASP A 79 -4.92 18.09 -6.88
N TYR A 80 -4.18 18.20 -5.77
CA TYR A 80 -4.47 17.36 -4.61
C TYR A 80 -5.73 17.82 -3.89
N ASP A 81 -6.52 16.83 -3.49
CA ASP A 81 -7.73 16.99 -2.70
C ASP A 81 -7.47 16.70 -1.23
N ILE A 82 -6.53 15.81 -0.93
CA ILE A 82 -6.28 15.31 0.43
C ILE A 82 -4.77 15.20 0.60
N VAL A 83 -4.25 15.72 1.70
CA VAL A 83 -2.81 15.68 1.96
C VAL A 83 -2.55 15.33 3.42
N ALA A 84 -1.73 14.31 3.63
CA ALA A 84 -1.18 13.99 4.94
C ALA A 84 0.24 14.53 5.05
N LEU A 85 0.45 15.41 6.03
CA LEU A 85 1.78 15.82 6.45
C LEU A 85 2.30 14.77 7.44
N THR A 86 3.37 14.06 7.09
CA THR A 86 3.88 12.90 7.83
C THR A 86 5.34 13.06 8.21
N ASP A 87 5.73 14.25 8.68
CA ASP A 87 7.09 14.53 9.14
C ASP A 87 7.60 13.46 10.14
N HIS A 88 8.85 13.00 9.98
CA HIS A 88 9.46 12.00 10.87
C HIS A 88 9.31 12.36 12.35
N GLY A 89 8.63 11.50 13.10
CA GLY A 89 8.44 11.64 14.53
C GLY A 89 7.64 12.87 14.96
N THR A 90 7.00 13.59 14.04
CA THR A 90 6.30 14.84 14.32
C THR A 90 4.83 14.70 13.94
N ILE A 91 3.95 14.78 14.94
CA ILE A 91 2.51 14.66 14.70
C ILE A 91 1.97 15.95 14.08
N ASN A 92 1.31 15.83 12.93
CA ASN A 92 0.56 16.91 12.31
C ASN A 92 -0.64 17.31 13.19
N ARG A 93 -0.67 18.58 13.64
CA ARG A 93 -1.77 19.15 14.43
C ARG A 93 -2.56 20.22 13.66
N GLY A 94 -2.36 20.26 12.34
CA GLY A 94 -2.96 21.19 11.42
C GLY A 94 -1.93 22.15 10.82
N TRP A 95 -2.07 22.49 9.54
CA TRP A 95 -1.12 23.35 8.81
C TRP A 95 -1.01 24.78 9.37
N ASN A 96 -1.99 25.21 10.17
CA ASN A 96 -2.04 26.50 10.86
C ASN A 96 -1.50 26.47 12.30
N LYS A 97 -0.93 25.35 12.75
CA LYS A 97 -0.34 25.21 14.08
C LYS A 97 1.16 24.97 13.96
N VAL A 98 1.94 25.63 14.82
CA VAL A 98 3.37 25.35 14.92
C VAL A 98 3.53 23.91 15.41
N PRO A 99 4.20 23.01 14.65
CA PRO A 99 4.37 21.64 15.06
C PRO A 99 5.34 21.53 16.24
N GLN A 100 5.15 20.52 17.08
CA GLN A 100 6.13 20.11 18.07
C GLN A 100 7.25 19.35 17.34
N THR A 101 8.21 20.07 16.78
CA THR A 101 9.33 19.47 16.04
C THR A 101 10.21 18.61 16.96
N ILE A 102 10.96 17.68 16.36
CA ILE A 102 12.06 16.97 17.03
C ILE A 102 13.38 17.68 16.70
N PRO A 103 13.95 18.50 17.61
CA PRO A 103 15.11 19.35 17.28
C PRO A 103 16.34 18.58 16.77
N LEU A 104 16.56 17.37 17.28
CA LEU A 104 17.68 16.53 16.86
C LEU A 104 17.56 16.06 15.40
N VAL A 105 16.36 15.67 14.96
CA VAL A 105 16.12 15.26 13.55
C VAL A 105 16.44 16.43 12.62
N ARG A 106 15.87 17.60 12.93
CA ARG A 106 16.11 18.81 12.14
C ARG A 106 17.59 19.19 12.10
N PHE A 107 18.29 19.03 13.22
CA PHE A 107 19.72 19.33 13.31
C PHE A 107 20.58 18.36 12.49
N VAL A 108 20.28 17.06 12.53
CA VAL A 108 20.97 16.05 11.70
C VAL A 108 20.75 16.34 10.22
N LYS A 109 19.56 16.84 9.86
CA LYS A 109 19.15 17.18 8.50
C LYS A 109 19.25 18.67 8.19
N ARG A 110 20.15 19.40 8.86
CA ARG A 110 20.29 20.87 8.76
C ARG A 110 20.59 21.39 7.35
N ASP A 111 21.14 20.56 6.48
CA ASP A 111 21.40 20.94 5.08
C ASP A 111 20.09 21.09 4.29
N ARG A 112 19.01 20.44 4.75
CA ARG A 112 17.65 20.57 4.21
C ARG A 112 16.81 21.55 5.02
N THR A 113 16.82 21.42 6.34
CA THR A 113 15.94 22.23 7.21
C THR A 113 16.44 23.66 7.42
N HIS A 114 17.74 23.89 7.21
CA HIS A 114 18.47 25.11 7.54
C HIS A 114 18.28 25.60 8.99
N MET A 115 17.74 24.75 9.87
CA MET A 115 17.23 25.14 11.20
C MET A 115 16.33 26.38 11.17
N ALA A 116 15.63 26.62 10.05
CA ALA A 116 14.78 27.78 9.88
C ALA A 116 13.62 27.77 10.89
N PRO A 117 13.08 28.93 11.31
CA PRO A 117 11.83 28.96 12.08
C PRO A 117 10.70 28.27 11.31
N ILE A 118 9.89 27.47 12.00
CA ILE A 118 8.68 26.88 11.39
C ILE A 118 7.57 27.94 11.44
N ILE A 119 7.14 28.36 10.25
CA ILE A 119 6.06 29.33 10.07
C ILE A 119 4.84 28.56 9.54
N PRO A 120 3.81 28.32 10.37
CA PRO A 120 2.58 27.71 9.91
C PRO A 120 1.76 28.72 9.09
N LEU A 121 0.73 28.24 8.41
CA LEU A 121 -0.26 29.09 7.78
C LEU A 121 -0.99 29.95 8.83
N THR A 122 -1.43 31.13 8.44
CA THR A 122 -2.45 31.86 9.21
C THR A 122 -3.79 31.12 9.15
N ASP A 123 -4.67 31.36 10.12
CA ASP A 123 -6.02 30.76 10.10
C ASP A 123 -6.79 31.13 8.83
N ALA A 124 -6.59 32.33 8.27
CA ALA A 124 -7.23 32.77 7.03
C ALA A 124 -6.71 32.01 5.80
N GLU A 125 -5.39 31.81 5.68
CA GLU A 125 -4.80 31.02 4.60
C GLU A 125 -5.24 29.55 4.70
N TYR A 126 -5.20 28.99 5.90
CA TYR A 126 -5.67 27.63 6.15
C TYR A 126 -7.12 27.46 5.72
N GLN A 127 -8.03 28.33 6.16
CA GLN A 127 -9.43 28.27 5.74
C GLN A 127 -9.60 28.47 4.23
N ALA A 128 -8.75 29.26 3.57
CA ALA A 128 -8.81 29.41 2.12
C ALA A 128 -8.49 28.09 1.39
N TYR A 129 -7.50 27.32 1.84
CA TYR A 129 -7.23 25.99 1.27
C TYR A 129 -8.31 24.97 1.63
N ILE A 130 -8.74 24.90 2.89
CA ILE A 130 -9.79 23.98 3.35
C ILE A 130 -11.14 24.23 2.64
N SER A 131 -11.43 25.45 2.21
CA SER A 131 -12.70 25.80 1.52
C SER A 131 -12.58 25.91 0.01
N GLY A 132 -11.39 25.76 -0.58
CA GLY A 132 -11.17 25.86 -2.02
C GLY A 132 -11.21 27.30 -2.55
N THR A 133 -11.08 28.30 -1.68
CA THR A 133 -11.05 29.73 -2.06
C THR A 133 -9.64 30.28 -2.19
N ALA A 134 -8.60 29.49 -1.89
CA ALA A 134 -7.22 29.87 -2.14
C ALA A 134 -6.99 30.10 -3.64
N ALA A 135 -6.24 31.14 -3.97
CA ALA A 135 -5.94 31.47 -5.36
C ALA A 135 -4.95 30.44 -5.94
N SER A 136 -5.30 29.87 -7.08
CA SER A 136 -4.45 29.01 -7.89
C SER A 136 -4.75 29.24 -9.36
N GLU A 137 -3.72 29.25 -10.20
CA GLU A 137 -3.86 29.28 -11.66
C GLU A 137 -3.91 27.87 -12.26
N LYS A 138 -3.55 26.85 -11.48
CA LYS A 138 -3.43 25.46 -11.94
C LYS A 138 -4.60 24.61 -11.49
N ARG A 139 -5.16 24.87 -10.30
CA ARG A 139 -6.20 24.03 -9.72
C ARG A 139 -7.44 23.95 -10.62
N THR A 140 -7.90 22.74 -10.94
CA THR A 140 -8.98 22.50 -11.90
C THR A 140 -10.36 22.40 -11.26
N HIS A 141 -10.43 22.19 -9.94
CA HIS A 141 -11.67 22.05 -9.18
C HIS A 141 -11.75 22.99 -7.97
N LYS A 142 -12.95 23.12 -7.40
CA LYS A 142 -13.28 24.13 -6.37
C LYS A 142 -13.60 23.56 -4.99
N ASN A 143 -13.62 22.25 -4.82
CA ASN A 143 -13.61 21.68 -3.48
C ASN A 143 -12.32 22.11 -2.77
N GLY A 144 -12.39 22.18 -1.45
CA GLY A 144 -11.21 22.43 -0.64
C GLY A 144 -10.20 21.29 -0.69
N MET A 145 -9.14 21.44 0.11
CA MET A 145 -8.13 20.40 0.29
C MET A 145 -8.15 19.95 1.76
N LEU A 146 -8.36 18.65 2.00
CA LEU A 146 -8.43 18.09 3.35
C LEU A 146 -7.04 17.95 3.97
N ASP A 147 -6.92 18.44 5.20
CA ASP A 147 -5.75 18.27 6.07
C ASP A 147 -5.94 17.01 6.92
N VAL A 148 -5.18 15.96 6.60
CA VAL A 148 -5.30 14.67 7.32
C VAL A 148 -4.76 14.84 8.74
N PRO A 149 -5.61 14.66 9.76
CA PRO A 149 -5.23 14.95 11.13
C PRO A 149 -4.26 13.90 11.65
N LYS A 150 -3.28 14.36 12.43
CA LYS A 150 -2.33 13.50 13.16
C LYS A 150 -1.54 12.56 12.26
N GLY A 151 -1.27 12.99 11.02
CA GLY A 151 -0.26 12.39 10.16
C GLY A 151 1.11 12.41 10.84
N ILE A 152 1.86 11.31 10.71
CA ILE A 152 3.21 11.15 11.24
C ILE A 152 3.90 10.00 10.51
N GLU A 153 5.17 10.14 10.17
CA GLU A 153 6.01 8.98 9.88
C GLU A 153 6.63 8.47 11.18
N LEU A 154 6.25 7.24 11.53
CA LEU A 154 6.65 6.55 12.74
C LEU A 154 8.03 5.91 12.56
N ASN A 155 8.65 5.54 13.68
CA ASN A 155 10.04 5.10 13.72
C ASN A 155 11.00 6.17 13.18
N MET A 156 10.78 7.43 13.57
CA MET A 156 11.49 8.66 13.19
C MET A 156 12.97 8.55 12.77
N ALA A 157 13.73 7.66 13.40
CA ALA A 157 15.07 7.31 12.98
C ALA A 157 15.34 5.85 13.35
N THR A 158 15.82 5.06 12.40
CA THR A 158 16.24 3.67 12.60
C THR A 158 17.72 3.50 12.23
N PRO A 159 18.48 2.72 13.01
CA PRO A 159 19.84 2.37 12.61
C PRO A 159 19.79 1.32 11.48
N ILE A 160 20.74 1.39 10.54
CA ILE A 160 20.97 0.45 9.42
C ILE A 160 20.11 0.71 8.18
N ALA A 161 18.78 0.60 8.29
CA ALA A 161 17.87 0.84 7.17
C ALA A 161 16.58 1.47 7.65
N ASP A 162 15.83 2.04 6.71
CA ASP A 162 14.55 2.69 6.96
C ASP A 162 13.49 1.63 7.27
N CYS A 163 12.83 1.75 8.42
CA CYS A 163 11.78 0.83 8.85
C CYS A 163 10.55 1.63 9.25
N HIS A 164 9.92 2.26 8.27
CA HIS A 164 8.92 3.28 8.51
C HIS A 164 7.51 2.84 8.13
N LEU A 165 6.57 3.52 8.75
CA LEU A 165 5.15 3.39 8.51
C LEU A 165 4.54 4.73 8.87
N THR A 166 3.47 5.07 8.20
CA THR A 166 2.70 6.26 8.51
C THR A 166 1.60 5.93 9.50
N GLY A 167 1.31 6.87 10.40
CA GLY A 167 0.16 6.84 11.28
C GLY A 167 -0.74 8.03 10.99
N TYR A 168 -2.04 7.82 11.12
CA TYR A 168 -3.08 8.83 10.91
C TYR A 168 -4.13 8.75 12.02
N PHE A 169 -4.80 9.86 12.32
CA PHE A 169 -5.92 9.95 13.27
C PHE A 169 -5.61 9.58 14.74
N ALA A 170 -4.37 9.25 15.10
CA ALA A 170 -3.94 8.89 16.45
C ALA A 170 -2.90 9.87 17.04
N GLU A 171 -3.01 10.20 18.33
CA GLU A 171 -1.93 10.89 19.05
C GLU A 171 -0.89 9.87 19.53
N TYR A 172 -0.09 9.34 18.61
CA TYR A 172 0.92 8.32 18.92
C TYR A 172 2.22 8.56 18.15
N GLY A 173 3.36 8.20 18.75
CA GLY A 173 4.65 8.14 18.06
C GLY A 173 5.46 9.44 17.97
N GLN A 174 4.96 10.56 18.50
CA GLN A 174 5.73 11.82 18.55
C GLN A 174 7.12 11.58 19.18
N GLY A 175 8.21 11.85 18.47
CA GLY A 175 9.58 11.68 18.96
C GLY A 175 9.95 10.23 19.33
N LEU A 176 9.18 9.24 18.88
CA LEU A 176 9.50 7.83 19.06
C LEU A 176 10.63 7.45 18.09
N ALA A 177 11.81 7.19 18.64
CA ALA A 177 12.92 6.61 17.88
C ALA A 177 12.57 5.17 17.48
N GLY A 178 12.93 4.80 16.25
CA GLY A 178 12.70 3.47 15.73
C GLY A 178 13.69 2.46 16.31
N VAL A 179 13.24 1.21 16.38
CA VAL A 179 14.12 0.05 16.55
C VAL A 179 14.22 -0.63 15.19
N TYR A 180 15.44 -1.01 14.80
CA TYR A 180 15.68 -1.63 13.50
C TYR A 180 14.77 -2.85 13.28
N GLY A 181 14.00 -2.81 12.19
CA GLY A 181 13.05 -3.84 11.77
C GLY A 181 11.76 -3.92 12.59
N ASP A 182 11.51 -3.04 13.55
CA ASP A 182 10.32 -3.12 14.41
C ASP A 182 9.17 -2.29 13.86
N TYR A 183 8.23 -2.97 13.20
CA TYR A 183 6.98 -2.40 12.70
C TYR A 183 5.79 -2.75 13.61
N GLU A 184 5.95 -3.79 14.42
CA GLU A 184 4.94 -4.35 15.30
C GLU A 184 4.56 -3.36 16.40
N THR A 185 5.56 -2.78 17.07
CA THR A 185 5.35 -1.80 18.15
C THR A 185 4.60 -0.56 17.67
N PRO A 186 5.05 0.14 16.61
CA PRO A 186 4.34 1.33 16.16
C PRO A 186 2.94 1.04 15.59
N SER A 187 2.74 -0.06 14.87
CA SER A 187 1.42 -0.44 14.35
C SER A 187 0.42 -0.70 15.49
N ALA A 188 0.83 -1.47 16.51
CA ALA A 188 0.01 -1.74 17.68
C ALA A 188 -0.28 -0.47 18.50
N GLY A 189 0.68 0.44 18.57
CA GLY A 189 0.52 1.73 19.25
C GLY A 189 -0.50 2.64 18.57
N VAL A 190 -0.48 2.72 17.25
CA VAL A 190 -1.51 3.45 16.48
C VAL A 190 -2.90 2.84 16.70
N LYS A 191 -3.02 1.51 16.59
CA LYS A 191 -4.28 0.78 16.84
C LYS A 191 -4.85 1.06 18.23
N LYS A 192 -4.01 0.96 19.26
CA LYS A 192 -4.40 1.23 20.66
C LYS A 192 -4.93 2.66 20.86
N ASN A 193 -4.46 3.60 20.04
CA ASN A 193 -4.88 5.00 20.07
C ASN A 193 -6.01 5.33 19.07
N GLY A 194 -6.63 4.32 18.45
CA GLY A 194 -7.81 4.47 17.59
C GLY A 194 -7.53 5.04 16.19
N GLY A 195 -6.26 5.08 15.79
CA GLY A 195 -5.84 5.51 14.45
C GLY A 195 -5.70 4.37 13.47
N ILE A 196 -5.20 4.71 12.29
CA ILE A 196 -4.85 3.77 11.23
C ILE A 196 -3.41 3.98 10.79
N SER A 197 -2.76 2.93 10.28
CA SER A 197 -1.39 2.95 9.78
C SER A 197 -1.26 2.30 8.42
N MET A 198 -0.30 2.77 7.64
CA MET A 198 0.11 2.18 6.37
C MET A 198 1.61 1.90 6.43
N LEU A 199 2.04 0.68 6.11
CA LEU A 199 3.47 0.36 6.03
C LEU A 199 4.10 1.12 4.85
N SER A 200 5.19 1.83 5.08
CA SER A 200 5.82 2.69 4.07
C SER A 200 7.06 2.02 3.50
N HIS A 201 7.19 2.01 2.16
CA HIS A 201 8.39 1.68 1.38
C HIS A 201 9.19 0.53 1.97
N VAL A 202 8.51 -0.59 2.23
CA VAL A 202 9.04 -1.73 2.99
C VAL A 202 10.21 -2.40 2.28
N GLY A 203 10.34 -2.22 0.97
CA GLY A 203 11.50 -2.63 0.18
C GLY A 203 12.83 -2.12 0.72
N GLU A 204 12.87 -0.94 1.35
CA GLU A 204 14.09 -0.41 1.99
C GLU A 204 14.56 -1.27 3.17
N TYR A 205 13.64 -1.90 3.89
CA TYR A 205 13.97 -2.83 4.96
C TYR A 205 14.29 -4.23 4.44
N VAL A 206 13.61 -4.68 3.39
CA VAL A 206 13.85 -6.00 2.80
C VAL A 206 15.22 -6.07 2.12
N TYR A 207 15.60 -4.99 1.42
CA TYR A 207 16.83 -4.86 0.64
C TYR A 207 17.72 -3.75 1.22
N THR A 208 18.27 -4.00 2.41
CA THR A 208 19.01 -2.99 3.18
C THR A 208 20.25 -2.44 2.48
N ASP A 209 20.83 -3.20 1.55
CA ASP A 209 21.99 -2.78 0.77
C ASP A 209 21.60 -1.89 -0.43
N LYS A 210 20.30 -1.58 -0.58
CA LYS A 210 19.70 -0.80 -1.66
C LYS A 210 19.97 -1.41 -3.05
N ASP A 211 19.96 -2.73 -3.11
CA ASP A 211 20.24 -3.57 -4.27
C ASP A 211 18.96 -4.17 -4.89
N SER A 212 17.78 -3.59 -4.64
CA SER A 212 16.48 -4.09 -5.10
C SER A 212 16.38 -4.34 -6.62
N ALA A 213 17.22 -3.69 -7.42
CA ALA A 213 17.36 -3.96 -8.86
C ALA A 213 17.81 -5.41 -9.17
N ASP A 214 18.63 -6.03 -8.31
CA ASP A 214 19.12 -7.40 -8.48
C ASP A 214 18.07 -8.46 -8.09
N HIS A 215 16.97 -8.03 -7.46
CA HIS A 215 15.92 -8.91 -6.91
C HIS A 215 14.56 -8.75 -7.59
N VAL A 216 14.44 -7.82 -8.54
CA VAL A 216 13.18 -7.55 -9.24
C VAL A 216 12.70 -8.79 -10.01
N GLY A 217 11.37 -9.02 -10.05
CA GLY A 217 10.78 -10.19 -10.71
C GLY A 217 11.00 -11.52 -9.95
N GLN A 218 11.48 -11.48 -8.71
CA GLN A 218 11.75 -12.66 -7.89
C GLN A 218 10.88 -12.68 -6.63
N LYS A 219 10.65 -13.88 -6.10
CA LYS A 219 9.96 -14.05 -4.83
C LYS A 219 10.80 -13.51 -3.69
N VAL A 220 10.14 -12.80 -2.78
CA VAL A 220 10.73 -12.35 -1.51
C VAL A 220 10.78 -13.51 -0.52
N ASP A 221 11.81 -13.53 0.32
CA ASP A 221 12.00 -14.53 1.36
C ASP A 221 10.78 -14.60 2.30
N ASP A 222 10.32 -15.82 2.60
CA ASP A 222 9.09 -16.08 3.37
C ASP A 222 9.18 -15.50 4.79
N TYR A 223 10.38 -15.26 5.32
CA TYR A 223 10.58 -14.52 6.56
C TYR A 223 9.93 -13.13 6.53
N TYR A 224 10.21 -12.32 5.51
CA TYR A 224 9.66 -10.97 5.39
C TYR A 224 8.15 -11.02 5.13
N VAL A 225 7.71 -11.96 4.29
CA VAL A 225 6.29 -12.20 4.01
C VAL A 225 5.52 -12.50 5.29
N ASN A 226 6.01 -13.44 6.12
CA ASN A 226 5.37 -13.79 7.39
C ASN A 226 5.37 -12.61 8.36
N LYS A 227 6.49 -11.87 8.48
CA LYS A 227 6.59 -10.68 9.33
C LYS A 227 5.52 -9.64 9.00
N PHE A 228 5.42 -9.26 7.72
CA PHE A 228 4.45 -8.25 7.29
C PHE A 228 3.01 -8.75 7.35
N ALA A 229 2.76 -10.02 6.98
CA ALA A 229 1.45 -10.63 7.15
C ALA A 229 0.99 -10.62 8.61
N ARG A 230 1.86 -10.93 9.57
CA ARG A 230 1.54 -10.84 11.01
C ARG A 230 1.10 -9.45 11.43
N ILE A 231 1.77 -8.40 10.95
CA ILE A 231 1.40 -7.02 11.32
C ILE A 231 -0.04 -6.72 10.93
N PHE A 232 -0.48 -7.12 9.74
CA PHE A 232 -1.86 -6.94 9.30
C PHE A 232 -2.85 -7.79 10.10
N LEU A 233 -2.53 -9.06 10.35
CA LEU A 233 -3.38 -9.96 11.12
C LEU A 233 -3.56 -9.48 12.57
N ASP A 234 -2.48 -9.09 13.24
CA ASP A 234 -2.49 -8.63 14.62
C ASP A 234 -3.13 -7.24 14.78
N ASN A 235 -3.04 -6.43 13.72
CA ASN A 235 -3.57 -5.06 13.70
C ASN A 235 -4.75 -4.87 12.74
N GLN A 236 -5.53 -5.93 12.50
CA GLN A 236 -6.73 -5.87 11.66
C GLN A 236 -7.62 -4.68 12.04
N GLY A 237 -8.10 -3.96 11.01
CA GLY A 237 -8.90 -2.75 11.13
C GLY A 237 -8.13 -1.48 11.49
N SER A 238 -6.80 -1.55 11.65
CA SER A 238 -5.97 -0.38 11.94
C SER A 238 -4.73 -0.31 11.05
N SER A 239 -3.98 -1.40 10.87
CA SER A 239 -2.97 -1.47 9.82
C SER A 239 -3.67 -1.76 8.50
N VAL A 240 -4.00 -0.72 7.74
CA VAL A 240 -4.92 -0.81 6.59
C VAL A 240 -4.25 -1.33 5.33
N GLY A 241 -2.92 -1.22 5.21
CA GLY A 241 -2.23 -1.67 4.01
C GLY A 241 -0.77 -1.26 3.95
N MET A 242 -0.20 -1.31 2.75
CA MET A 242 1.19 -0.93 2.48
C MET A 242 1.34 -0.11 1.20
N GLY A 243 2.38 0.72 1.18
CA GLY A 243 2.92 1.27 -0.05
C GLY A 243 3.47 0.17 -0.94
N ILE A 244 2.94 0.03 -2.14
CA ILE A 244 3.46 -0.92 -3.13
C ILE A 244 4.38 -0.24 -4.15
N ASN A 245 4.33 1.09 -4.26
CA ASN A 245 5.19 1.90 -5.12
C ASN A 245 5.32 3.29 -4.48
N SER A 246 6.54 3.83 -4.45
CA SER A 246 6.80 5.16 -3.93
C SER A 246 7.88 5.90 -4.71
N ALA A 247 7.79 7.23 -4.74
CA ALA A 247 8.73 8.09 -5.44
C ALA A 247 8.98 7.62 -6.90
N THR A 248 10.24 7.50 -7.32
CA THR A 248 10.63 6.96 -8.63
C THR A 248 10.58 5.43 -8.72
N ASP A 249 10.02 4.76 -7.71
CA ASP A 249 9.95 3.31 -7.54
C ASP A 249 11.30 2.60 -7.41
N ALA A 250 12.40 3.36 -7.30
CA ALA A 250 13.74 2.79 -7.29
C ALA A 250 13.98 1.83 -6.11
N HIS A 251 13.37 2.11 -4.96
CA HIS A 251 13.53 1.35 -3.73
C HIS A 251 12.34 0.43 -3.40
N THR A 252 11.22 0.57 -4.13
CA THR A 252 9.99 -0.21 -3.91
C THR A 252 9.64 -1.14 -5.07
N ARG A 253 10.48 -1.25 -6.11
CA ARG A 253 10.24 -2.07 -7.31
C ARG A 253 9.88 -3.55 -7.06
N CYS A 254 10.23 -4.08 -5.89
CA CYS A 254 9.93 -5.47 -5.49
C CYS A 254 8.65 -5.60 -4.65
N ASP A 255 8.05 -4.48 -4.23
CA ASP A 255 7.00 -4.47 -3.20
C ASP A 255 5.66 -5.02 -3.72
N ARG A 256 5.43 -5.08 -5.04
CA ARG A 256 4.23 -5.71 -5.63
C ARG A 256 4.24 -7.22 -5.45
N ILE A 257 5.37 -7.88 -5.68
CA ILE A 257 5.51 -9.32 -5.45
C ILE A 257 5.43 -9.62 -3.95
N LEU A 258 6.06 -8.80 -3.11
CA LEU A 258 5.92 -8.91 -1.66
C LEU A 258 4.45 -8.79 -1.22
N TYR A 259 3.75 -7.77 -1.72
CA TYR A 259 2.33 -7.55 -1.45
C TYR A 259 1.49 -8.77 -1.85
N ASP A 260 1.69 -9.31 -3.05
CA ASP A 260 1.04 -10.54 -3.48
C ASP A 260 1.31 -11.72 -2.55
N GLN A 261 2.58 -11.93 -2.15
CA GLN A 261 2.93 -12.99 -1.21
C GLN A 261 2.29 -12.79 0.17
N ILE A 262 2.13 -11.54 0.63
CA ILE A 262 1.41 -11.21 1.87
C ILE A 262 -0.07 -11.55 1.74
N LEU A 263 -0.72 -11.19 0.62
CA LEU A 263 -2.12 -11.53 0.36
C LEU A 263 -2.38 -13.04 0.45
N ARG A 264 -1.44 -13.87 -0.03
CA ARG A 264 -1.51 -15.35 0.11
C ARG A 264 -1.57 -15.83 1.56
N LYS A 265 -1.08 -15.03 2.50
CA LYS A 265 -1.08 -15.34 3.93
C LYS A 265 -2.26 -14.69 4.65
N THR A 266 -2.67 -13.50 4.25
CA THR A 266 -3.69 -12.72 4.98
C THR A 266 -5.11 -13.04 4.52
N ILE A 267 -5.36 -13.21 3.22
CA ILE A 267 -6.71 -13.44 2.67
C ILE A 267 -7.33 -14.72 3.25
N PRO A 268 -6.65 -15.89 3.29
CA PRO A 268 -7.24 -17.08 3.89
C PRO A 268 -7.53 -16.94 5.39
N ASN A 269 -6.89 -15.96 6.06
CA ASN A 269 -7.12 -15.62 7.46
C ASN A 269 -8.12 -14.47 7.65
N GLY A 270 -8.84 -14.07 6.59
CA GLY A 270 -9.93 -13.09 6.66
C GLY A 270 -9.47 -11.62 6.72
N VAL A 271 -8.24 -11.33 6.29
CA VAL A 271 -7.70 -9.96 6.26
C VAL A 271 -7.17 -9.62 4.87
N VAL A 272 -7.62 -8.49 4.33
CA VAL A 272 -7.17 -7.96 3.04
C VAL A 272 -6.48 -6.61 3.29
N PRO A 273 -5.13 -6.56 3.33
CA PRO A 273 -4.42 -5.30 3.34
C PRO A 273 -4.52 -4.61 1.97
N TRP A 274 -4.64 -3.29 1.98
CA TRP A 274 -4.81 -2.47 0.77
C TRP A 274 -3.47 -1.96 0.21
N ALA A 275 -3.44 -1.76 -1.11
CA ALA A 275 -2.31 -1.20 -1.83
C ALA A 275 -2.42 0.33 -1.91
N PHE A 276 -1.31 1.02 -1.62
CA PHE A 276 -1.19 2.47 -1.71
C PHE A 276 0.03 2.88 -2.53
N CYS A 277 0.00 4.09 -3.07
CA CYS A 277 1.12 4.76 -3.73
C CYS A 277 1.31 6.16 -3.15
N PHE A 278 2.56 6.61 -3.01
CA PHE A 278 2.89 7.88 -2.38
C PHE A 278 4.25 8.43 -2.81
N SER A 279 4.48 9.74 -2.65
CA SER A 279 5.73 10.34 -3.14
C SER A 279 6.91 10.17 -2.19
N ASP A 280 6.67 10.09 -0.88
CA ASP A 280 7.70 10.29 0.16
C ASP A 280 8.50 11.58 -0.12
N SER A 281 7.78 12.62 -0.53
CA SER A 281 8.46 13.79 -1.05
C SER A 281 9.16 14.57 0.05
N HIS A 282 10.41 14.91 -0.24
CA HIS A 282 11.21 15.79 0.59
C HIS A 282 11.49 17.13 -0.10
N ASN A 283 11.23 17.23 -1.41
CA ASN A 283 11.51 18.41 -2.22
C ASN A 283 10.44 18.58 -3.31
N LEU A 284 10.46 19.73 -3.98
CA LEU A 284 9.47 20.08 -5.00
C LEU A 284 9.42 19.11 -6.17
N ARG A 285 10.56 18.54 -6.57
CA ARG A 285 10.61 17.66 -7.74
C ARG A 285 9.84 16.37 -7.52
N SER A 286 9.93 15.78 -6.32
CA SER A 286 9.32 14.47 -6.07
C SER A 286 7.87 14.56 -5.58
N ILE A 287 7.33 15.77 -5.41
CA ILE A 287 6.05 16.02 -4.74
C ILE A 287 4.83 15.36 -5.40
N ASN A 288 4.94 14.99 -6.68
CA ASN A 288 3.87 14.34 -7.43
C ASN A 288 4.33 13.07 -8.15
N ASP A 289 5.41 12.42 -7.70
CA ASP A 289 5.89 11.18 -8.33
C ASP A 289 4.83 10.06 -8.26
N ALA A 290 4.11 9.97 -7.14
CA ALA A 290 3.07 8.96 -6.91
C ALA A 290 2.04 9.42 -5.86
N TYR A 291 0.81 8.90 -5.99
CA TYR A 291 -0.34 9.27 -5.17
C TYR A 291 -1.39 8.16 -5.12
N THR A 292 -2.41 8.32 -4.28
CA THR A 292 -3.54 7.40 -4.20
C THR A 292 -4.82 8.13 -4.58
N MET A 293 -5.67 7.55 -5.42
CA MET A 293 -6.99 8.10 -5.74
C MET A 293 -8.04 7.48 -4.83
N MET A 294 -8.64 8.28 -3.96
CA MET A 294 -9.67 7.87 -3.02
C MET A 294 -11.06 7.96 -3.66
N LEU A 295 -11.84 6.91 -3.57
CA LEU A 295 -13.24 6.90 -3.96
C LEU A 295 -14.07 7.20 -2.72
N MET A 296 -14.76 8.33 -2.70
CA MET A 296 -15.49 8.81 -1.52
C MET A 296 -16.89 9.28 -1.90
N LYS A 297 -17.86 8.90 -1.07
CA LYS A 297 -19.25 9.34 -1.21
C LYS A 297 -19.39 10.85 -0.99
N ASP A 298 -18.90 11.32 0.16
CA ASP A 298 -18.88 12.73 0.51
C ASP A 298 -17.44 13.20 0.72
N PHE A 299 -17.14 14.45 0.38
CA PHE A 299 -15.81 15.03 0.52
C PHE A 299 -15.54 15.51 1.95
N ASP A 300 -15.28 14.57 2.86
CA ASP A 300 -14.95 14.83 4.26
C ASP A 300 -13.97 13.80 4.85
N LEU A 301 -13.47 14.07 6.06
CA LEU A 301 -12.48 13.23 6.73
C LEU A 301 -13.03 11.87 7.18
N ASP A 302 -14.33 11.75 7.43
CA ASP A 302 -14.95 10.51 7.87
C ASP A 302 -15.05 9.51 6.71
N ASN A 303 -15.51 9.99 5.54
CA ASN A 303 -15.52 9.22 4.31
C ASN A 303 -14.10 8.91 3.84
N PHE A 304 -13.17 9.86 3.95
CA PHE A 304 -11.76 9.61 3.62
C PHE A 304 -11.17 8.47 4.46
N ARG A 305 -11.35 8.53 5.78
CA ARG A 305 -10.93 7.45 6.69
C ARG A 305 -11.59 6.12 6.33
N SER A 306 -12.90 6.13 6.08
CA SER A 306 -13.65 4.94 5.68
C SER A 306 -13.09 4.34 4.39
N SER A 307 -12.76 5.16 3.40
CA SER A 307 -12.16 4.69 2.14
C SER A 307 -10.78 4.07 2.35
N MET A 308 -9.94 4.62 3.24
CA MET A 308 -8.67 4.00 3.61
C MET A 308 -8.86 2.64 4.33
N GLU A 309 -9.83 2.55 5.25
CA GLU A 309 -10.11 1.32 6.01
C GLU A 309 -10.67 0.20 5.13
N ASN A 310 -11.40 0.53 4.07
CA ASN A 310 -12.10 -0.42 3.21
C ASN A 310 -11.50 -0.58 1.80
N GLY A 311 -10.35 0.04 1.51
CA GLY A 311 -9.69 -0.11 0.21
C GLY A 311 -10.45 0.53 -0.95
N LEU A 312 -11.23 1.59 -0.69
CA LEU A 312 -11.99 2.28 -1.73
C LEU A 312 -11.06 3.28 -2.43
N CYS A 313 -10.02 2.77 -3.10
CA CYS A 313 -9.00 3.56 -3.74
C CYS A 313 -8.22 2.82 -4.84
N PHE A 314 -7.60 3.60 -5.73
CA PHE A 314 -6.61 3.13 -6.68
C PHE A 314 -5.23 3.70 -6.34
N ALA A 315 -4.19 2.90 -6.46
CA ALA A 315 -2.82 3.35 -6.21
C ALA A 315 -2.18 3.78 -7.55
N VAL A 316 -1.63 4.99 -7.65
CA VAL A 316 -1.21 5.58 -8.92
C VAL A 316 0.22 6.11 -8.83
N SER A 317 1.01 5.85 -9.86
CA SER A 317 2.37 6.36 -9.97
C SER A 317 2.69 6.79 -11.40
N HIS A 318 3.51 7.82 -11.54
CA HIS A 318 4.09 8.19 -12.84
C HIS A 318 5.18 7.21 -13.28
N TYR A 319 5.71 6.41 -12.34
CA TYR A 319 6.91 5.62 -12.53
C TYR A 319 6.73 4.18 -12.05
N SER A 320 7.26 3.23 -12.80
CA SER A 320 7.41 1.86 -12.31
C SER A 320 8.66 1.19 -12.87
N ASN A 321 9.47 0.66 -11.97
CA ASN A 321 10.61 -0.22 -12.25
C ASN A 321 10.29 -1.68 -11.91
N GLY A 322 9.02 -2.01 -11.64
CA GLY A 322 8.59 -3.32 -11.19
C GLY A 322 8.49 -4.34 -12.31
N TYR A 323 8.57 -5.60 -11.89
CA TYR A 323 8.36 -6.77 -12.73
C TYR A 323 7.41 -7.74 -12.04
N GLU A 324 6.68 -8.49 -12.84
CA GLU A 324 5.90 -9.62 -12.36
C GLU A 324 6.74 -10.91 -12.40
N LEU A 325 6.27 -11.98 -11.75
CA LEU A 325 6.99 -13.25 -11.67
C LEU A 325 7.18 -13.97 -13.03
N ASP A 326 6.47 -13.53 -14.08
CA ASP A 326 6.69 -14.00 -15.45
C ASP A 326 7.95 -13.39 -16.10
N GLY A 327 8.64 -12.49 -15.40
CA GLY A 327 9.88 -11.85 -15.84
C GLY A 327 9.67 -10.64 -16.75
N GLU A 328 8.43 -10.16 -16.89
CA GLU A 328 8.10 -9.01 -17.73
C GLU A 328 7.92 -7.74 -16.89
N PRO A 329 8.39 -6.58 -17.39
CA PRO A 329 8.23 -5.31 -16.70
C PRO A 329 6.76 -4.86 -16.68
N GLU A 330 6.38 -4.18 -15.60
CA GLU A 330 5.06 -3.53 -15.47
C GLU A 330 4.88 -2.47 -16.58
N MET A 331 5.91 -1.65 -16.83
CA MET A 331 5.97 -0.63 -17.88
C MET A 331 7.10 -0.90 -18.88
N PRO A 332 6.84 -1.63 -19.99
CA PRO A 332 7.85 -1.92 -21.00
C PRO A 332 8.44 -0.65 -21.63
N GLY A 333 9.76 -0.54 -21.64
CA GLY A 333 10.47 0.62 -22.21
C GLY A 333 10.62 1.81 -21.27
N PHE A 334 10.20 1.69 -20.01
CA PHE A 334 10.51 2.68 -18.98
C PHE A 334 12.02 2.83 -18.77
N ASP A 335 12.47 4.07 -18.56
CA ASP A 335 13.87 4.43 -18.38
C ASP A 335 14.03 5.23 -17.08
N GLU A 336 14.61 4.58 -16.07
CA GLU A 336 14.78 5.13 -14.72
C GLU A 336 15.62 6.41 -14.71
N ASP A 337 16.54 6.59 -15.67
CA ASP A 337 17.41 7.78 -15.70
C ASP A 337 16.66 9.03 -16.18
N LYS A 338 15.61 8.87 -16.99
CA LYS A 338 14.86 9.98 -17.60
C LYS A 338 13.86 10.64 -16.67
N VAL A 339 13.55 10.01 -15.53
CA VAL A 339 12.61 10.56 -14.54
C VAL A 339 13.01 11.96 -14.06
N TYR A 340 14.31 12.30 -14.11
CA TYR A 340 14.85 13.59 -13.68
C TYR A 340 14.85 14.65 -14.78
N ASP A 341 14.78 14.23 -16.04
CA ASP A 341 14.86 15.12 -17.21
C ASP A 341 13.47 15.43 -17.79
N GLU A 342 12.56 14.48 -17.70
CA GLU A 342 11.22 14.57 -18.24
C GLU A 342 10.26 14.90 -17.08
N GLU A 343 9.72 16.13 -17.05
CA GLU A 343 8.75 16.62 -16.05
C GLU A 343 7.37 15.95 -16.19
N LEU A 344 7.33 14.65 -16.50
CA LEU A 344 6.13 13.85 -16.70
C LEU A 344 5.23 13.83 -15.47
N TYR A 345 5.82 13.90 -14.28
CA TYR A 345 5.10 14.04 -13.01
C TYR A 345 4.30 15.35 -12.89
N LEU A 346 4.46 16.33 -13.79
CA LEU A 346 3.64 17.54 -13.83
C LEU A 346 2.42 17.42 -14.76
N LEU A 347 2.34 16.35 -15.56
CA LEU A 347 1.24 16.14 -16.50
C LEU A 347 0.07 15.42 -15.82
N ASP A 348 -1.14 15.91 -16.04
CA ASP A 348 -2.37 15.32 -15.51
C ASP A 348 -2.96 14.29 -16.51
N ASN A 349 -2.20 13.24 -16.79
CA ASN A 349 -2.59 12.21 -17.76
C ASN A 349 -2.10 10.80 -17.36
N THR A 350 -1.95 10.53 -16.07
CA THR A 350 -1.75 9.15 -15.60
C THR A 350 -2.93 8.27 -16.02
N PRO A 351 -2.71 6.96 -16.23
CA PRO A 351 -3.80 6.00 -16.35
C PRO A 351 -4.76 6.11 -15.17
N MET A 352 -6.07 6.02 -15.44
CA MET A 352 -7.08 6.11 -14.39
C MET A 352 -8.25 5.19 -14.66
N VAL A 353 -8.71 4.48 -13.64
CA VAL A 353 -9.93 3.69 -13.68
C VAL A 353 -11.12 4.59 -13.39
N THR A 354 -12.15 4.51 -14.24
CA THR A 354 -13.40 5.29 -14.10
C THR A 354 -14.60 4.42 -13.78
N ARG A 355 -14.52 3.10 -14.04
CA ARG A 355 -15.55 2.14 -13.62
C ARG A 355 -14.99 0.74 -13.51
N VAL A 356 -15.45 0.01 -12.49
CA VAL A 356 -15.33 -1.44 -12.40
C VAL A 356 -16.74 -2.03 -12.40
N THR A 357 -16.91 -3.18 -13.04
CA THR A 357 -18.16 -3.95 -12.98
C THR A 357 -17.85 -5.42 -12.85
N VAL A 358 -18.31 -6.03 -11.75
CA VAL A 358 -18.24 -7.47 -11.51
C VAL A 358 -19.57 -8.11 -11.88
N ASP A 359 -19.53 -9.13 -12.74
CA ASP A 359 -20.67 -9.96 -13.09
C ASP A 359 -20.46 -11.35 -12.50
N GLN A 360 -21.13 -11.63 -11.38
CA GLN A 360 -21.04 -12.90 -10.66
C GLN A 360 -21.63 -14.07 -11.44
N GLU A 361 -22.59 -13.85 -12.34
CA GLU A 361 -23.19 -14.96 -13.10
C GLU A 361 -22.27 -15.41 -14.24
N LYS A 362 -21.40 -14.52 -14.72
CA LYS A 362 -20.47 -14.80 -15.81
C LYS A 362 -19.02 -14.93 -15.36
N ASP A 363 -18.74 -14.76 -14.07
CA ASP A 363 -17.38 -14.72 -13.54
C ASP A 363 -16.47 -13.74 -14.29
N THR A 364 -16.98 -12.52 -14.54
CA THR A 364 -16.23 -11.49 -15.28
C THR A 364 -16.00 -10.22 -14.48
N ILE A 365 -14.85 -9.59 -14.72
CA ILE A 365 -14.48 -8.27 -14.19
C ILE A 365 -14.22 -7.35 -15.39
N SER A 366 -15.04 -6.32 -15.54
CA SER A 366 -14.88 -5.28 -16.56
C SER A 366 -14.27 -4.01 -15.96
N VAL A 367 -13.33 -3.41 -16.68
CA VAL A 367 -12.65 -2.17 -16.30
C VAL A 367 -12.82 -1.15 -17.42
N GLU A 368 -13.27 0.05 -17.07
CA GLU A 368 -13.29 1.22 -17.93
C GLU A 368 -12.39 2.30 -17.34
N GLY A 369 -11.74 3.09 -18.19
CA GLY A 369 -10.78 4.09 -17.75
C GLY A 369 -10.27 5.01 -18.86
N THR A 370 -9.33 5.86 -18.49
CA THR A 370 -8.69 6.84 -19.37
C THR A 370 -7.18 6.71 -19.35
N ASN A 371 -6.53 7.20 -20.41
CA ASN A 371 -5.07 7.31 -20.53
C ASN A 371 -4.31 5.97 -20.36
N PHE A 372 -4.92 4.86 -20.75
CA PHE A 372 -4.27 3.55 -20.73
C PHE A 372 -4.44 2.83 -22.07
N ASP A 373 -3.41 2.11 -22.46
CA ASP A 373 -3.38 1.27 -23.67
C ASP A 373 -3.09 -0.20 -23.34
N ARG A 374 -2.81 -0.50 -22.07
CA ARG A 374 -2.48 -1.84 -21.59
C ARG A 374 -3.09 -2.08 -20.22
N ILE A 375 -3.51 -3.33 -20.00
CA ILE A 375 -3.92 -3.87 -18.70
C ILE A 375 -3.24 -5.22 -18.48
N VAL A 376 -2.88 -5.48 -17.23
CA VAL A 376 -2.32 -6.75 -16.80
C VAL A 376 -3.12 -7.24 -15.59
N TRP A 377 -3.52 -8.50 -15.63
CA TRP A 377 -4.24 -9.19 -14.58
C TRP A 377 -3.31 -10.17 -13.88
N VAL A 378 -3.28 -10.11 -12.55
CA VAL A 378 -2.41 -10.92 -11.71
C VAL A 378 -3.25 -11.64 -10.66
N SER A 379 -2.98 -12.91 -10.44
CA SER A 379 -3.66 -13.77 -9.48
C SER A 379 -2.67 -14.68 -8.80
N ASP A 380 -2.72 -14.75 -7.46
CA ASP A 380 -1.85 -15.61 -6.65
C ASP A 380 -0.34 -15.49 -7.03
N CYS A 381 0.15 -14.24 -7.11
CA CYS A 381 1.48 -13.84 -7.63
C CYS A 381 1.75 -14.06 -9.13
N ASN A 382 0.84 -14.63 -9.90
CA ASN A 382 1.08 -14.98 -11.31
C ASN A 382 0.27 -14.10 -12.25
N VAL A 383 0.89 -13.64 -13.33
CA VAL A 383 0.16 -12.99 -14.42
C VAL A 383 -0.76 -14.00 -15.07
N ILE A 384 -2.06 -13.70 -15.10
CA ILE A 384 -3.07 -14.57 -15.71
C ILE A 384 -3.48 -14.07 -17.10
N LYS A 385 -3.38 -12.76 -17.38
CA LYS A 385 -3.73 -12.19 -18.68
C LYS A 385 -3.08 -10.83 -18.92
N ARG A 386 -2.65 -10.57 -20.15
CA ARG A 386 -2.20 -9.26 -20.63
C ARG A 386 -3.06 -8.84 -21.81
N THR A 387 -3.41 -7.56 -21.89
CA THR A 387 -4.10 -7.00 -23.06
C THR A 387 -3.47 -5.65 -23.37
N GLU A 388 -3.12 -5.46 -24.64
CA GLU A 388 -2.36 -4.30 -25.14
C GLU A 388 -3.09 -3.68 -26.34
N ASN A 389 -2.66 -2.48 -26.74
CA ASN A 389 -3.26 -1.69 -27.83
C ASN A 389 -4.75 -1.37 -27.58
N ILE A 390 -5.12 -1.17 -26.32
CA ILE A 390 -6.46 -0.75 -25.93
C ILE A 390 -6.64 0.70 -26.36
N THR A 391 -7.69 0.97 -27.13
CA THR A 391 -7.96 2.31 -27.68
C THR A 391 -9.37 2.83 -27.34
N ASN A 392 -10.23 1.96 -26.83
CA ASN A 392 -11.61 2.28 -26.44
C ASN A 392 -11.77 2.50 -24.93
N GLY A 393 -10.67 2.46 -24.16
CA GLY A 393 -10.67 2.65 -22.71
C GLY A 393 -11.36 1.53 -21.93
N LYS A 394 -11.48 0.31 -22.50
CA LYS A 394 -12.19 -0.80 -21.86
C LYS A 394 -11.41 -2.12 -21.96
N ALA A 395 -11.43 -2.87 -20.85
CA ALA A 395 -10.92 -4.23 -20.77
C ALA A 395 -11.88 -5.14 -19.99
N VAL A 396 -11.85 -6.43 -20.27
CA VAL A 396 -12.65 -7.44 -19.56
C VAL A 396 -11.79 -8.66 -19.29
N LEU A 397 -11.78 -9.12 -18.03
CA LEU A 397 -11.32 -10.44 -17.65
C LEU A 397 -12.52 -11.37 -17.53
N ASP A 398 -12.43 -12.52 -18.18
CA ASP A 398 -13.32 -13.66 -18.00
C ASP A 398 -12.48 -14.76 -17.34
N LEU A 399 -12.89 -15.20 -16.14
CA LEU A 399 -12.14 -16.18 -15.34
C LEU A 399 -12.13 -17.59 -15.96
N HIS A 400 -12.96 -17.83 -16.98
CA HIS A 400 -13.04 -19.09 -17.74
C HIS A 400 -12.37 -19.00 -19.10
N ALA A 401 -11.74 -17.86 -19.42
CA ALA A 401 -11.18 -17.66 -20.74
C ALA A 401 -10.08 -18.69 -21.06
N SER A 402 -10.18 -19.33 -22.23
CA SER A 402 -9.21 -20.36 -22.64
C SER A 402 -7.80 -19.83 -22.91
N ASP A 403 -7.63 -18.51 -22.96
CA ASP A 403 -6.37 -17.82 -23.22
C ASP A 403 -5.66 -17.34 -21.95
N LEU A 404 -6.16 -17.72 -20.76
CA LEU A 404 -5.47 -17.43 -19.50
C LEU A 404 -4.10 -18.13 -19.44
N MET A 405 -3.09 -17.37 -19.01
CA MET A 405 -1.71 -17.84 -18.87
C MET A 405 -1.52 -18.73 -17.64
N ASN A 406 -2.28 -18.46 -16.59
CA ASN A 406 -2.31 -19.20 -15.34
C ASN A 406 -3.75 -19.25 -14.82
N GLU A 407 -4.08 -20.28 -14.05
CA GLU A 407 -5.40 -20.44 -13.45
C GLU A 407 -5.62 -19.40 -12.34
N PRO A 408 -6.74 -18.64 -12.34
CA PRO A 408 -7.06 -17.72 -11.27
C PRO A 408 -7.27 -18.44 -9.94
N ASN A 409 -6.69 -17.92 -8.87
CA ASN A 409 -6.78 -18.47 -7.53
C ASN A 409 -6.68 -17.38 -6.46
N LEU A 410 -7.40 -17.54 -5.36
CA LEU A 410 -7.40 -16.72 -4.14
C LEU A 410 -7.80 -15.24 -4.29
N TYR A 411 -7.23 -14.53 -5.26
CA TYR A 411 -7.58 -13.16 -5.61
C TYR A 411 -7.17 -12.86 -7.04
N VAL A 412 -7.76 -11.82 -7.62
CA VAL A 412 -7.27 -11.16 -8.84
C VAL A 412 -7.01 -9.70 -8.50
N ARG A 413 -5.91 -9.13 -8.98
CA ARG A 413 -5.70 -7.68 -9.06
C ARG A 413 -5.37 -7.33 -10.51
N PHE A 414 -5.47 -6.05 -10.84
CA PHE A 414 -4.99 -5.56 -12.11
C PHE A 414 -4.20 -4.26 -11.96
N TYR A 415 -3.44 -3.95 -13.00
CA TYR A 415 -2.93 -2.61 -13.21
C TYR A 415 -3.07 -2.22 -14.67
N ILE A 416 -3.35 -0.94 -14.91
CA ILE A 416 -3.39 -0.34 -16.23
C ILE A 416 -2.18 0.58 -16.41
N THR A 417 -1.59 0.57 -17.60
CA THR A 417 -0.46 1.44 -17.95
C THR A 417 -0.78 2.25 -19.20
N GLY A 418 -0.12 3.40 -19.30
CA GLY A 418 -0.19 4.28 -20.46
C GLY A 418 1.07 5.13 -20.56
N GLU A 419 1.00 6.20 -21.35
CA GLU A 419 2.16 7.05 -21.66
C GLU A 419 2.81 7.66 -20.41
N ASN A 420 2.01 8.03 -19.41
CA ASN A 420 2.49 8.70 -18.20
C ASN A 420 2.16 7.93 -16.92
N GLY A 421 2.53 6.65 -16.86
CA GLY A 421 2.56 5.91 -15.61
C GLY A 421 1.64 4.69 -15.56
N ILE A 422 1.16 4.41 -14.35
CA ILE A 422 0.51 3.17 -13.96
C ILE A 422 -0.54 3.42 -12.86
N CYS A 423 -1.65 2.67 -12.92
CA CYS A 423 -2.70 2.67 -11.90
C CYS A 423 -3.04 1.22 -11.51
N TYR A 424 -2.88 0.91 -10.21
CA TYR A 424 -3.11 -0.41 -9.62
C TYR A 424 -4.47 -0.47 -8.91
N SER A 425 -5.13 -1.62 -9.02
CA SER A 425 -6.36 -1.94 -8.28
C SER A 425 -6.07 -2.55 -6.91
N GLN A 426 -7.03 -2.46 -5.99
CA GLN A 426 -7.15 -3.41 -4.89
C GLN A 426 -7.46 -4.84 -5.38
N PRO A 427 -7.20 -5.87 -4.56
CA PRO A 427 -7.47 -7.26 -4.92
C PRO A 427 -8.96 -7.62 -4.78
N PHE A 428 -9.50 -8.24 -5.82
CA PHE A 428 -10.78 -8.95 -5.85
C PHE A 428 -10.55 -10.33 -5.26
N VAL A 429 -11.10 -10.63 -4.08
CA VAL A 429 -10.92 -11.95 -3.46
C VAL A 429 -11.74 -12.98 -4.24
N LEU A 430 -11.12 -14.09 -4.61
CA LEU A 430 -11.76 -15.20 -5.30
C LEU A 430 -11.97 -16.36 -4.34
N ASN A 431 -13.19 -16.89 -4.33
CA ASN A 431 -13.49 -18.17 -3.70
C ASN A 431 -14.29 -19.03 -4.69
N VAL A 432 -14.10 -20.35 -4.68
CA VAL A 432 -14.92 -21.25 -5.52
C VAL A 432 -16.20 -21.58 -4.75
N GLU A 433 -17.36 -21.53 -5.42
CA GLU A 433 -18.63 -21.81 -4.77
C GLU A 433 -18.65 -23.24 -4.18
N GLY A 434 -18.98 -23.33 -2.90
CA GLY A 434 -18.96 -24.59 -2.15
C GLY A 434 -17.58 -24.97 -1.58
N GLU A 435 -16.52 -24.24 -1.95
CA GLU A 435 -15.22 -24.29 -1.30
C GLU A 435 -15.12 -23.16 -0.26
N GLY A 436 -14.40 -23.41 0.82
CA GLY A 436 -14.04 -22.39 1.81
C GLY A 436 -12.58 -21.99 1.62
N LEU A 437 -12.23 -20.78 2.03
CA LEU A 437 -10.84 -20.39 2.18
C LEU A 437 -10.31 -20.99 3.49
N GLU A 438 -9.49 -22.04 3.37
CA GLU A 438 -8.86 -22.67 4.53
C GLU A 438 -7.79 -21.75 5.12
N PRO A 439 -7.86 -21.41 6.43
CA PRO A 439 -6.85 -20.58 7.06
C PRO A 439 -5.46 -21.19 6.95
N VAL A 440 -4.47 -20.35 6.63
CA VAL A 440 -3.07 -20.77 6.53
C VAL A 440 -2.30 -20.36 7.78
N GLU A 441 -1.36 -21.21 8.21
CA GLU A 441 -0.48 -20.86 9.32
C GLU A 441 0.49 -19.73 8.89
N VAL A 442 0.49 -18.65 9.68
CA VAL A 442 1.44 -17.54 9.53
C VAL A 442 2.26 -17.46 10.83
N PRO A 443 3.49 -18.01 10.84
CA PRO A 443 4.29 -18.07 12.05
C PRO A 443 4.71 -16.67 12.53
N GLU A 444 4.82 -16.50 13.84
CA GLU A 444 5.40 -15.30 14.42
C GLU A 444 6.91 -15.21 14.12
N THR A 445 7.38 -14.01 13.81
CA THR A 445 8.80 -13.74 13.57
C THR A 445 9.47 -13.22 14.85
N HIS A 446 10.08 -14.09 15.64
CA HIS A 446 10.90 -13.69 16.81
C HIS A 446 12.33 -13.31 16.41
N ASP A 447 12.41 -12.26 15.61
CA ASP A 447 13.61 -11.80 14.94
C ASP A 447 14.52 -10.90 15.80
N ILE A 448 15.51 -10.29 15.15
CA ILE A 448 16.40 -9.33 15.78
C ILE A 448 15.65 -8.09 16.30
N SER A 449 14.60 -7.64 15.61
CA SER A 449 13.82 -6.47 16.00
C SER A 449 13.11 -6.69 17.34
N THR A 450 12.54 -7.88 17.54
CA THR A 450 11.89 -8.28 18.81
C THR A 450 12.89 -8.26 19.97
N ARG A 451 14.10 -8.80 19.75
CA ARG A 451 15.18 -8.81 20.76
C ARG A 451 15.68 -7.41 21.07
N LEU A 452 15.89 -6.58 20.03
CA LEU A 452 16.33 -5.20 20.18
C LEU A 452 15.28 -4.34 20.89
N ARG A 453 13.99 -4.54 20.59
CA ARG A 453 12.89 -3.85 21.28
C ARG A 453 12.83 -4.21 22.75
N THR A 454 12.94 -5.50 23.07
CA THR A 454 12.99 -5.98 24.46
C THR A 454 14.19 -5.38 25.20
N PHE A 455 15.38 -5.43 24.59
CA PHE A 455 16.59 -4.84 25.16
C PHE A 455 16.46 -3.33 25.36
N SER A 456 16.00 -2.59 24.34
CA SER A 456 15.78 -1.14 24.40
C SER A 456 14.81 -0.76 25.53
N THR A 457 13.72 -1.52 25.69
CA THR A 457 12.73 -1.32 26.75
C THR A 457 13.33 -1.50 28.14
N ILE A 458 14.12 -2.57 28.35
CA ILE A 458 14.78 -2.84 29.62
C ILE A 458 15.81 -1.74 29.93
N MET A 459 16.61 -1.34 28.93
CA MET A 459 17.60 -0.29 29.07
C MET A 459 16.97 1.06 29.39
N ASP A 460 15.85 1.41 28.74
CA ASP A 460 15.11 2.63 29.07
C ASP A 460 14.63 2.58 30.52
N TRP A 461 14.00 1.49 30.95
CA TRP A 461 13.54 1.36 32.33
C TRP A 461 14.65 1.46 33.39
N LEU A 462 15.77 0.77 33.18
CA LEU A 462 16.86 0.71 34.16
C LEU A 462 17.68 1.99 34.23
N PHE A 463 17.92 2.66 33.10
CA PHE A 463 18.95 3.70 33.01
C PHE A 463 18.45 5.07 32.55
N PHE A 464 17.35 5.13 31.81
CA PHE A 464 16.94 6.36 31.11
C PHE A 464 15.63 6.95 31.63
N LYS A 465 14.63 6.11 31.93
CA LYS A 465 13.28 6.51 32.30
C LYS A 465 13.22 7.36 33.57
N PHE A 466 14.07 7.06 34.55
CA PHE A 466 14.10 7.76 35.84
C PHE A 466 15.33 8.67 36.01
N ASN A 467 16.02 9.02 34.92
CA ASN A 467 17.24 9.81 34.97
C ASN A 467 16.99 11.28 34.57
N PRO A 468 17.13 12.26 35.50
CA PRO A 468 16.88 13.66 35.21
C PRO A 468 17.75 14.25 34.10
N LEU A 469 18.98 13.77 33.90
CA LEU A 469 19.83 14.22 32.80
C LEU A 469 19.25 13.79 31.45
N ILE A 470 18.67 12.59 31.39
CA ILE A 470 17.99 12.10 30.19
C ILE A 470 16.68 12.85 29.97
N TRP A 471 15.99 13.27 31.02
CA TRP A 471 14.79 14.10 30.89
C TRP A 471 15.12 15.45 30.24
N VAL A 472 16.19 16.09 30.71
CA VAL A 472 16.72 17.33 30.10
C VAL A 472 17.11 17.08 28.64
N PHE A 473 17.79 15.97 28.35
CA PHE A 473 18.12 15.60 26.97
C PHE A 473 16.85 15.43 26.11
N LYS A 474 15.86 14.65 26.54
CA LYS A 474 14.60 14.43 25.81
C LYS A 474 13.86 15.76 25.57
N TYR A 475 13.85 16.65 26.54
CA TYR A 475 13.26 17.99 26.39
C TYR A 475 13.94 18.83 25.31
N PHE A 476 15.27 18.94 25.33
CA PHE A 476 16.00 19.78 24.36
C PHE A 476 16.22 19.12 23.00
N ALA A 477 16.48 17.82 22.96
CA ALA A 477 16.82 17.08 21.74
C ALA A 477 15.59 16.51 21.04
N LEU A 478 14.56 16.08 21.79
CA LEU A 478 13.34 15.50 21.22
C LEU A 478 12.12 16.41 21.33
N GLY A 479 12.25 17.58 21.98
CA GLY A 479 11.21 18.61 21.99
C GLY A 479 9.99 18.30 22.86
N TYR A 480 10.06 17.32 23.78
CA TYR A 480 8.92 16.96 24.66
C TYR A 480 9.33 16.75 26.11
N SER A 481 8.38 16.99 27.04
CA SER A 481 8.56 16.67 28.45
C SER A 481 8.29 15.19 28.70
N VAL A 482 9.18 14.51 29.40
CA VAL A 482 9.00 13.08 29.75
C VAL A 482 7.76 12.83 30.61
N PHE A 483 7.28 13.85 31.31
CA PHE A 483 6.10 13.74 32.17
C PHE A 483 4.80 13.66 31.38
N ASP A 484 4.81 14.14 30.14
CA ASP A 484 3.66 14.08 29.24
C ASP A 484 3.35 12.63 28.85
N ARG A 485 4.33 11.72 29.01
CA ARG A 485 4.28 10.31 28.53
C ARG A 485 4.85 9.32 29.53
N PHE A 486 4.93 9.70 30.80
CA PHE A 486 5.69 8.94 31.79
C PHE A 486 5.11 7.53 32.04
N PHE A 487 3.79 7.41 31.91
CA PHE A 487 3.04 6.18 32.11
C PHE A 487 2.66 5.47 30.81
N ASP A 488 2.98 6.04 29.66
CA ASP A 488 2.81 5.35 28.39
C ASP A 488 3.83 4.23 28.30
N ALA A 489 3.37 3.04 27.93
CA ALA A 489 4.18 1.83 27.85
C ALA A 489 4.90 1.72 26.50
N TYR A 490 5.30 2.87 25.94
CA TYR A 490 5.32 3.20 24.51
C TYR A 490 3.92 3.48 23.96
#